data_AF-A0A1E5JMR0-F1
#
_entry.id   AF-A0A1E5JMR0-F1
#
_cell.length_a   1.000
_cell.length_b   1.000
_cell.length_c   1.000
_cell.angle_alpha   90.00
_cell.angle_beta   90.00
_cell.angle_gamma   90.00
#
_symmetry.space_group_name_H-M   'P 1'
#
loop_
_entity.id
_entity.type
_entity.pdbx_description
1 polymer ?
#
loop_
_entity_poly.entity_id
_entity_poly.type
_entity_poly.pdbx_seq_one_letter_code
_entity_poly.pdbx_strand_id
1 'polypeptide(L)'
;MPSDIERLTKLRDKQRKQYEEAQELAEKTLLKAMGTPPKIEDYESAMNAFKKANGLAYQTYQRTQQINNAKSDDAFKEYDKTCEENNAKSRAAGERSAKGEITHEEYLKIKEECDKANEEAYEKAVKIKEANDNASKEAYEQYKAIFEKNGKEMDIAKKHYEKQNPSPPPLTVTAKSENVNAVASAFKEHFKNDEWYKNHEPQIEGNKTTLTFKSDEDALNFAKKLASENQNFILIDKETNKVLAYSKDGKLFRGDKELTDGPLRPSKEEIEKLPTLDTFQKSQTPPPTSTEDSPLLTSPHSSNPGENIPEIPTLKQPIEESSSEELEKQKGLTS
;
A
#
# COMPACT_ATOMS: atom_id res chain seq x y z
N MET A 1 6.97 16.29 42.22
CA MET A 1 6.94 16.03 40.76
C MET A 1 6.74 14.54 40.58
N PRO A 2 5.78 14.06 39.76
CA PRO A 2 5.61 12.63 39.54
C PRO A 2 6.84 12.04 38.83
N SER A 3 7.18 10.78 39.14
CA SER A 3 8.28 10.06 38.48
C SER A 3 7.99 9.82 37.00
N ASP A 4 9.01 9.55 36.19
CA ASP A 4 8.81 9.28 34.76
C ASP A 4 7.96 8.02 34.54
N ILE A 5 8.09 7.00 35.39
CA ILE A 5 7.23 5.81 35.39
C ILE A 5 5.76 6.19 35.66
N GLU A 6 5.49 7.06 36.63
CA GLU A 6 4.11 7.52 36.94
C GLU A 6 3.50 8.30 35.76
N ARG A 7 4.29 9.15 35.11
CA ARG A 7 3.84 9.91 33.93
C ARG A 7 3.52 8.97 32.76
N LEU A 8 4.39 8.00 32.48
CA LEU A 8 4.19 7.00 31.44
C LEU A 8 2.98 6.12 31.73
N THR A 9 2.78 5.73 32.99
CA THR A 9 1.63 4.92 33.44
C THR A 9 0.32 5.65 33.18
N LYS A 10 0.21 6.92 33.58
CA LYS A 10 -0.99 7.74 33.31
C LYS A 10 -1.28 7.86 31.81
N LEU A 11 -0.23 8.01 30.99
CA LEU A 11 -0.38 8.13 29.55
C LEU A 11 -0.83 6.81 28.91
N ARG A 12 -0.26 5.68 29.33
CA ARG A 12 -0.70 4.34 28.91
C ARG A 12 -2.16 4.12 29.27
N ASP A 13 -2.59 4.44 30.50
CA ASP A 13 -3.97 4.21 30.94
C ASP A 13 -4.97 5.07 30.15
N LYS A 14 -4.59 6.31 29.84
CA LYS A 14 -5.36 7.16 28.93
C LYS A 14 -5.47 6.54 27.54
N GLN A 15 -4.38 6.04 26.97
CA GLN A 15 -4.39 5.40 25.65
C GLN A 15 -5.19 4.10 25.63
N ARG A 16 -5.11 3.31 26.68
CA ARG A 16 -5.90 2.09 26.85
C ARG A 16 -7.39 2.40 26.83
N LYS A 17 -7.82 3.42 27.56
CA LYS A 17 -9.23 3.86 27.54
C LYS A 17 -9.66 4.32 26.14
N GLN A 18 -8.80 5.07 25.44
CA GLN A 18 -9.08 5.48 24.06
C GLN A 18 -9.16 4.30 23.10
N TYR A 19 -8.34 3.27 23.31
CA TYR A 19 -8.40 2.01 22.56
C TYR A 19 -9.72 1.29 22.80
N GLU A 20 -10.15 1.14 24.06
CA GLU A 20 -11.43 0.49 24.41
C GLU A 20 -12.61 1.20 23.73
N GLU A 21 -12.67 2.53 23.80
CA GLU A 21 -13.70 3.34 23.11
C GLU A 21 -13.62 3.19 21.57
N ALA A 22 -12.41 3.10 21.00
CA ALA A 22 -12.24 2.91 19.56
C ALA A 22 -12.63 1.51 19.10
N GLN A 23 -12.39 0.48 19.92
CA GLN A 23 -12.78 -0.90 19.65
C GLN A 23 -14.30 -1.06 19.69
N GLU A 24 -14.97 -0.48 20.69
CA GLU A 24 -16.44 -0.46 20.76
C GLU A 24 -17.05 0.23 19.52
N LEU A 25 -16.46 1.35 19.08
CA LEU A 25 -16.87 2.02 17.86
C LEU A 25 -16.67 1.13 16.64
N ALA A 26 -15.52 0.45 16.54
CA ALA A 26 -15.19 -0.44 15.42
C ALA A 26 -16.20 -1.58 15.30
N GLU A 27 -16.51 -2.26 16.41
CA GLU A 27 -17.51 -3.33 16.47
C GLU A 27 -18.92 -2.82 16.11
N LYS A 28 -19.29 -1.63 16.58
CA LYS A 28 -20.57 -1.00 16.20
C LYS A 28 -20.65 -0.67 14.71
N THR A 29 -19.56 -0.15 14.12
CA THR A 29 -19.51 0.14 12.68
C THR A 29 -19.47 -1.12 11.83
N LEU A 30 -18.82 -2.19 12.32
CA LEU A 30 -18.81 -3.49 11.66
C LEU A 30 -20.23 -4.05 11.51
N LEU A 31 -21.04 -3.99 12.57
CA LEU A 31 -22.44 -4.42 12.53
C LEU A 31 -23.25 -3.68 11.46
N LYS A 32 -22.98 -2.39 11.25
CA LYS A 32 -23.61 -1.62 10.17
C LYS A 32 -23.11 -2.05 8.79
N ALA A 33 -21.79 -2.24 8.64
CA ALA A 33 -21.18 -2.72 7.40
C ALA A 33 -21.72 -4.10 6.97
N MET A 34 -22.06 -4.94 7.95
CA MET A 34 -22.68 -6.25 7.73
C MET A 34 -24.22 -6.19 7.54
N GLY A 35 -24.80 -4.99 7.47
CA GLY A 35 -26.21 -4.80 7.16
C GLY A 35 -26.61 -5.34 5.78
N THR A 36 -27.92 -5.41 5.54
CA THR A 36 -28.48 -5.80 4.23
C THR A 36 -29.52 -4.76 3.79
N PRO A 37 -29.34 -4.08 2.64
CA PRO A 37 -28.17 -4.14 1.76
C PRO A 37 -26.94 -3.48 2.39
N PRO A 38 -25.72 -4.03 2.21
CA PRO A 38 -24.51 -3.42 2.73
C PRO A 38 -24.13 -2.20 1.89
N LYS A 39 -23.79 -1.10 2.58
CA LYS A 39 -23.40 0.18 1.96
C LYS A 39 -21.89 0.36 2.04
N ILE A 40 -21.31 0.97 0.99
CA ILE A 40 -19.86 1.18 0.95
C ILE A 40 -19.39 2.14 2.05
N GLU A 41 -20.18 3.16 2.37
CA GLU A 41 -19.84 4.13 3.41
C GLU A 41 -19.79 3.49 4.81
N ASP A 42 -20.65 2.49 5.06
CA ASP A 42 -20.66 1.73 6.31
C ASP A 42 -19.42 0.81 6.39
N TYR A 43 -19.02 0.19 5.28
CA TYR A 43 -17.79 -0.61 5.19
C TYR A 43 -16.53 0.24 5.42
N GLU A 44 -16.43 1.40 4.75
CA GLU A 44 -15.32 2.33 4.92
C GLU A 44 -15.25 2.88 6.36
N SER A 45 -16.41 3.14 6.96
CA SER A 45 -16.50 3.56 8.36
C SER A 45 -15.95 2.49 9.31
N ALA A 46 -16.30 1.22 9.08
CA ALA A 46 -15.77 0.10 9.86
C ALA A 46 -14.25 -0.06 9.70
N MET A 47 -13.76 0.02 8.46
CA MET A 47 -12.33 -0.05 8.16
C MET A 47 -11.55 1.05 8.89
N ASN A 48 -12.03 2.29 8.84
CA ASN A 48 -11.39 3.43 9.50
C ASN A 48 -11.41 3.29 11.02
N ALA A 49 -12.52 2.79 11.59
CA ALA A 49 -12.63 2.57 13.03
C ALA A 49 -11.66 1.47 13.51
N PHE A 50 -11.56 0.34 12.81
CA PHE A 50 -10.58 -0.70 13.12
C PHE A 50 -9.13 -0.24 12.94
N LYS A 51 -8.83 0.56 11.91
CA LYS A 51 -7.50 1.16 11.73
C LYS A 51 -7.12 2.04 12.92
N LYS A 52 -8.06 2.85 13.42
CA LYS A 52 -7.86 3.66 14.62
C LYS A 52 -7.66 2.80 15.87
N ALA A 53 -8.50 1.78 16.08
CA ALA A 53 -8.39 0.87 17.22
C ALA A 53 -7.03 0.15 17.22
N ASN A 54 -6.62 -0.41 16.09
CA ASN A 54 -5.31 -1.06 15.92
C ASN A 54 -4.14 -0.11 16.21
N GLY A 55 -4.22 1.13 15.73
CA GLY A 55 -3.21 2.16 16.02
C GLY A 55 -3.10 2.47 17.52
N LEU A 56 -4.21 2.58 18.23
CA LEU A 56 -4.24 2.82 19.68
C LEU A 56 -3.79 1.61 20.50
N ALA A 57 -4.12 0.39 20.07
CA ALA A 57 -3.61 -0.84 20.67
C ALA A 57 -2.08 -0.91 20.58
N TYR A 58 -1.52 -0.60 19.39
CA TYR A 58 -0.06 -0.56 19.19
C TYR A 58 0.61 0.50 20.08
N GLN A 59 0.03 1.69 20.18
CA GLN A 59 0.55 2.74 21.08
C GLN A 59 0.53 2.30 22.54
N THR A 60 -0.52 1.59 22.98
CA THR A 60 -0.62 1.05 24.35
C THR A 60 0.49 0.04 24.62
N TYR A 61 0.81 -0.83 23.65
CA TYR A 61 1.97 -1.72 23.71
C TYR A 61 3.28 -0.93 23.86
N GLN A 62 3.52 0.06 22.99
CA GLN A 62 4.75 0.87 23.03
C GLN A 62 4.95 1.55 24.39
N ARG A 63 3.88 2.08 25.00
CA ARG A 63 3.97 2.66 26.35
C ARG A 63 4.25 1.63 27.43
N THR A 64 3.68 0.44 27.31
CA THR A 64 3.96 -0.66 28.24
C THR A 64 5.44 -1.04 28.18
N GLN A 65 6.01 -1.16 26.99
CA GLN A 65 7.44 -1.39 26.80
C GLN A 65 8.29 -0.26 27.40
N GLN A 66 7.93 1.01 27.17
CA GLN A 66 8.63 2.16 27.77
C GLN A 66 8.63 2.13 29.30
N ILE A 67 7.50 1.79 29.92
CA ILE A 67 7.38 1.65 31.37
C ILE A 67 8.31 0.53 31.88
N ASN A 68 8.32 -0.60 31.20
CA ASN A 68 9.12 -1.77 31.56
C ASN A 68 10.63 -1.51 31.41
N ASN A 69 11.02 -0.78 30.36
CA ASN A 69 12.40 -0.31 30.21
C ASN A 69 12.78 0.64 31.35
N ALA A 70 11.95 1.65 31.64
CA ALA A 70 12.22 2.61 32.70
C ALA A 70 12.35 1.94 34.08
N LYS A 71 11.52 0.92 34.37
CA LYS A 71 11.65 0.12 35.61
C LYS A 71 12.96 -0.67 35.66
N SER A 72 13.41 -1.20 34.53
CA SER A 72 14.68 -1.92 34.43
C SER A 72 15.85 -0.95 34.63
N ASP A 73 15.81 0.22 34.02
CA ASP A 73 16.82 1.27 34.18
C ASP A 73 16.91 1.73 35.65
N ASP A 74 15.77 1.92 36.32
CA ASP A 74 15.76 2.30 37.73
C ASP A 74 16.32 1.19 38.64
N ALA A 75 16.12 -0.08 38.31
CA ALA A 75 16.73 -1.21 39.02
C ALA A 75 18.26 -1.24 38.85
N PHE A 76 18.76 -0.96 37.64
CA PHE A 76 20.20 -0.87 37.41
C PHE A 76 20.83 0.35 38.07
N LYS A 77 20.14 1.49 38.14
CA LYS A 77 20.61 2.65 38.93
C LYS A 77 20.71 2.34 40.43
N GLU A 78 19.78 1.56 40.98
CA GLU A 78 19.84 1.12 42.38
C GLU A 78 21.05 0.18 42.62
N TYR A 79 21.31 -0.72 41.67
CA TYR A 79 22.50 -1.57 41.66
C TYR A 79 23.80 -0.74 41.58
N ASP A 80 23.89 0.21 40.65
CA ASP A 80 25.08 1.06 40.49
C ASP A 80 25.37 1.85 41.77
N LYS A 81 24.34 2.42 42.39
CA LYS A 81 24.44 3.12 43.67
C LYS A 81 24.95 2.18 44.79
N THR A 82 24.45 0.95 44.84
CA THR A 82 24.90 -0.06 45.81
C THR A 82 26.39 -0.37 45.61
N CYS A 83 26.81 -0.56 44.36
CA CYS A 83 28.21 -0.76 44.01
C CYS A 83 29.09 0.42 44.42
N GLU A 84 28.68 1.66 44.15
CA GLU A 84 29.41 2.86 44.53
C GLU A 84 29.63 2.93 46.05
N GLU A 85 28.57 2.73 46.84
CA GLU A 85 28.61 2.76 48.30
C GLU A 85 29.51 1.65 48.87
N ASN A 86 29.37 0.42 48.38
CA ASN A 86 30.14 -0.74 48.83
C ASN A 86 31.61 -0.65 48.41
N ASN A 87 31.90 -0.16 47.20
CA ASN A 87 33.28 0.05 46.73
C ASN A 87 33.98 1.14 47.56
N ALA A 88 33.26 2.20 47.93
CA ALA A 88 33.79 3.22 48.83
C ALA A 88 34.07 2.65 50.24
N LYS A 89 33.15 1.84 50.79
CA LYS A 89 33.32 1.17 52.09
C LYS A 89 34.52 0.22 52.09
N SER A 90 34.65 -0.62 51.05
CA SER A 90 35.77 -1.54 50.87
C SER A 90 37.11 -0.80 50.74
N ARG A 91 37.16 0.29 49.95
CA ARG A 91 38.35 1.15 49.83
C ARG A 91 38.77 1.76 51.16
N ALA A 92 37.82 2.34 51.90
CA ALA A 92 38.07 2.93 53.21
C ALA A 92 38.59 1.88 54.21
N ALA A 93 38.04 0.67 54.21
CA ALA A 93 38.55 -0.44 55.03
C ALA A 93 39.99 -0.83 54.66
N GLY A 94 40.32 -0.87 53.36
CA GLY A 94 41.68 -1.12 52.88
C GLY A 94 42.68 -0.07 53.38
N GLU A 95 42.31 1.21 53.33
CA GLU A 95 43.14 2.31 53.87
C GLU A 95 43.37 2.19 55.38
N ARG A 96 42.32 1.83 56.14
CA ARG A 96 42.43 1.62 57.60
C ARG A 96 43.32 0.43 57.94
N SER A 97 43.24 -0.66 57.15
CA SER A 97 44.12 -1.81 57.32
C SER A 97 45.58 -1.46 57.04
N ALA A 98 45.85 -0.67 55.99
CA ALA A 98 47.20 -0.20 55.67
C ALA A 98 47.81 0.70 56.77
N LYS A 99 46.98 1.43 57.51
CA LYS A 99 47.39 2.23 58.68
C LYS A 99 47.52 1.41 59.97
N GLY A 100 47.17 0.12 59.95
CA GLY A 100 47.15 -0.74 61.13
C GLY A 100 45.97 -0.47 62.09
N GLU A 101 44.96 0.29 61.65
CA GLU A 101 43.78 0.61 62.47
C GLU A 101 42.79 -0.56 62.57
N ILE A 102 42.82 -1.46 61.59
CA ILE A 102 42.12 -2.75 61.61
C ILE A 102 43.07 -3.83 61.11
N THR A 103 42.80 -5.08 61.51
CA THR A 103 43.53 -6.24 61.01
C THR A 103 43.23 -6.46 59.52
N HIS A 104 44.15 -7.14 58.84
CA HIS A 104 43.91 -7.55 57.45
C HIS A 104 42.69 -8.49 57.32
N GLU A 105 42.46 -9.35 58.32
CA GLU A 105 41.32 -10.26 58.35
C GLU A 105 39.98 -9.50 58.45
N GLU A 106 39.91 -8.44 59.26
CA GLU A 106 38.73 -7.58 59.34
C GLU A 106 38.46 -6.85 58.01
N TYR A 107 39.51 -6.37 57.33
CA TYR A 107 39.37 -5.81 55.99
C TYR A 107 38.80 -6.83 55.00
N LEU A 108 39.31 -8.06 54.99
CA LEU A 108 38.84 -9.10 54.08
C LEU A 108 37.35 -9.42 54.32
N LYS A 109 36.90 -9.49 55.58
CA LYS A 109 35.48 -9.68 55.91
C LYS A 109 34.61 -8.54 55.37
N ILE A 110 35.03 -7.29 55.57
CA ILE A 110 34.30 -6.13 55.04
C ILE A 110 34.23 -6.18 53.51
N LYS A 111 35.34 -6.51 52.84
CA LYS A 111 35.38 -6.62 51.38
C LYS A 111 34.45 -7.73 50.88
N GLU A 112 34.50 -8.91 51.50
CA GLU A 112 33.65 -10.05 51.15
C GLU A 112 32.16 -9.72 51.31
N GLU A 113 31.78 -9.04 52.40
CA GLU A 113 30.40 -8.55 52.60
C GLU A 113 29.97 -7.55 51.52
N CYS A 114 30.86 -6.63 51.14
CA CYS A 114 30.60 -5.64 50.09
C CYS A 114 30.42 -6.31 48.71
N ASP A 115 31.31 -7.25 48.38
CA ASP A 115 31.26 -7.98 47.10
C ASP A 115 29.97 -8.82 47.01
N LYS A 116 29.60 -9.51 48.09
CA LYS A 116 28.35 -10.27 48.18
C LYS A 116 27.11 -9.37 48.02
N ALA A 117 27.08 -8.22 48.68
CA ALA A 117 25.97 -7.29 48.55
C ALA A 117 25.84 -6.72 47.12
N ASN A 118 26.97 -6.52 46.42
CA ASN A 118 26.96 -6.11 45.02
C ASN A 118 26.38 -7.21 44.10
N GLU A 119 26.78 -8.47 44.33
CA GLU A 119 26.25 -9.62 43.58
C GLU A 119 24.74 -9.79 43.79
N GLU A 120 24.26 -9.69 45.04
CA GLU A 120 22.83 -9.76 45.35
C GLU A 120 22.03 -8.62 44.69
N ALA A 121 22.59 -7.40 44.67
CA ALA A 121 21.97 -6.25 44.01
C ALA A 121 21.92 -6.43 42.48
N TYR A 122 22.98 -6.98 41.88
CA TYR A 122 23.02 -7.31 40.45
C TYR A 122 21.97 -8.34 40.09
N GLU A 123 21.90 -9.45 40.82
CA GLU A 123 20.89 -10.49 40.59
C GLU A 123 19.46 -9.95 40.66
N LYS A 124 19.20 -9.06 41.63
CA LYS A 124 17.90 -8.39 41.77
C LYS A 124 17.57 -7.55 40.53
N ALA A 125 18.53 -6.75 40.06
CA ALA A 125 18.34 -5.92 38.86
C ALA A 125 18.09 -6.78 37.61
N VAL A 126 18.83 -7.88 37.44
CA VAL A 126 18.64 -8.83 36.33
C VAL A 126 17.25 -9.47 36.38
N LYS A 127 16.82 -9.98 37.54
CA LYS A 127 15.48 -10.59 37.70
C LYS A 127 14.35 -9.59 37.36
N ILE A 128 14.51 -8.33 37.74
CA ILE A 128 13.55 -7.27 37.39
C ILE A 128 13.54 -7.04 35.88
N LYS A 129 14.71 -6.97 35.23
CA LYS A 129 14.81 -6.80 33.78
C LYS A 129 14.16 -7.95 33.03
N GLU A 130 14.45 -9.19 33.40
CA GLU A 130 13.86 -10.38 32.77
C GLU A 130 12.33 -10.39 32.88
N ALA A 131 11.80 -10.04 34.05
CA ALA A 131 10.35 -9.93 34.24
C ALA A 131 9.73 -8.83 33.36
N ASN A 132 10.40 -7.67 33.25
CA ASN A 132 9.96 -6.55 32.42
C ASN A 132 10.05 -6.85 30.90
N ASP A 133 11.08 -7.57 30.46
CA ASP A 133 11.24 -8.03 29.08
C ASP A 133 10.12 -9.02 28.72
N ASN A 134 9.85 -9.99 29.60
CA ASN A 134 8.75 -10.95 29.43
C ASN A 134 7.39 -10.24 29.38
N ALA A 135 7.12 -9.30 30.29
CA ALA A 135 5.89 -8.52 30.27
C ALA A 135 5.73 -7.68 28.97
N SER A 136 6.83 -7.16 28.43
CA SER A 136 6.83 -6.44 27.16
C SER A 136 6.53 -7.36 25.97
N LYS A 137 7.07 -8.59 25.99
CA LYS A 137 6.77 -9.63 25.00
C LYS A 137 5.30 -10.04 25.05
N GLU A 138 4.75 -10.27 26.23
CA GLU A 138 3.33 -10.59 26.42
C GLU A 138 2.42 -9.46 25.90
N ALA A 139 2.77 -8.20 26.18
CA ALA A 139 2.02 -7.05 25.68
C ALA A 139 2.03 -6.98 24.13
N TYR A 140 3.14 -7.35 23.50
CA TYR A 140 3.22 -7.43 22.04
C TYR A 140 2.35 -8.55 21.47
N GLU A 141 2.37 -9.74 22.07
CA GLU A 141 1.52 -10.86 21.63
C GLU A 141 0.02 -10.53 21.78
N GLN A 142 -0.37 -9.83 22.86
CA GLN A 142 -1.74 -9.33 23.02
C GLN A 142 -2.13 -8.36 21.90
N TYR A 143 -1.27 -7.39 21.58
CA TYR A 143 -1.49 -6.48 20.46
C TYR A 143 -1.64 -7.25 19.13
N LYS A 144 -0.76 -8.21 18.87
CA LYS A 144 -0.78 -9.02 17.63
C LYS A 144 -2.09 -9.80 17.51
N ALA A 145 -2.55 -10.43 18.59
CA ALA A 145 -3.82 -11.15 18.62
C ALA A 145 -5.02 -10.23 18.32
N ILE A 146 -5.03 -9.01 18.88
CA ILE A 146 -6.05 -7.99 18.59
C ILE A 146 -6.02 -7.59 17.10
N PHE A 147 -4.83 -7.29 16.58
CA PHE A 147 -4.66 -6.87 15.18
C PHE A 147 -5.14 -7.96 14.21
N GLU A 148 -4.77 -9.22 14.45
CA GLU A 148 -5.19 -10.36 13.64
C GLU A 148 -6.70 -10.61 13.73
N LYS A 149 -7.29 -10.51 14.93
CA LYS A 149 -8.74 -10.64 15.13
C LYS A 149 -9.49 -9.57 14.32
N ASN A 150 -9.10 -8.31 14.47
CA ASN A 150 -9.71 -7.19 13.76
C ASN A 150 -9.56 -7.33 12.24
N GLY A 151 -8.40 -7.83 11.77
CA GLY A 151 -8.19 -8.14 10.36
C GLY A 151 -9.14 -9.23 9.82
N LYS A 152 -9.37 -10.30 10.59
CA LYS A 152 -10.31 -11.37 10.22
C LYS A 152 -11.75 -10.86 10.15
N GLU A 153 -12.17 -10.03 11.12
CA GLU A 153 -13.51 -9.43 11.13
C GLU A 153 -13.74 -8.53 9.90
N MET A 154 -12.74 -7.73 9.52
CA MET A 154 -12.81 -6.90 8.32
C MET A 154 -12.81 -7.70 7.02
N ASP A 155 -12.08 -8.83 6.95
CA ASP A 155 -12.12 -9.73 5.79
C ASP A 155 -13.51 -10.36 5.61
N ILE A 156 -14.17 -10.72 6.71
CA ILE A 156 -15.57 -11.20 6.69
C ILE A 156 -16.49 -10.10 6.16
N ALA A 157 -16.37 -8.86 6.65
CA ALA A 157 -17.19 -7.75 6.17
C ALA A 157 -16.97 -7.45 4.69
N LYS A 158 -15.71 -7.52 4.23
CA LYS A 158 -15.35 -7.34 2.81
C LYS A 158 -16.04 -8.39 1.93
N LYS A 159 -15.93 -9.66 2.30
CA LYS A 159 -16.58 -10.77 1.57
C LYS A 159 -18.10 -10.65 1.57
N HIS A 160 -18.71 -10.20 2.67
CA HIS A 160 -20.15 -9.93 2.72
C HIS A 160 -20.54 -8.80 1.75
N TYR A 161 -19.79 -7.70 1.74
CA TYR A 161 -20.00 -6.60 0.81
C TYR A 161 -19.87 -7.05 -0.65
N GLU A 162 -18.79 -7.74 -1.02
CA GLU A 162 -18.55 -8.24 -2.37
C GLU A 162 -19.61 -9.24 -2.85
N LYS A 163 -20.11 -10.09 -1.95
CA LYS A 163 -21.17 -11.07 -2.27
C LYS A 163 -22.51 -10.40 -2.56
N GLN A 164 -22.84 -9.32 -1.85
CA GLN A 164 -24.12 -8.61 -1.99
C GLN A 164 -24.07 -7.49 -3.03
N ASN A 165 -22.87 -6.96 -3.31
CA ASN A 165 -22.57 -5.99 -4.35
C ASN A 165 -21.55 -6.60 -5.32
N PRO A 166 -21.91 -7.63 -6.10
CA PRO A 166 -21.00 -8.24 -7.05
C PRO A 166 -20.52 -7.16 -8.03
N SER A 167 -19.21 -7.03 -8.18
CA SER A 167 -18.67 -6.20 -9.27
C SER A 167 -19.23 -6.71 -10.59
N PRO A 168 -19.65 -5.82 -11.51
CA PRO A 168 -20.07 -6.25 -12.83
C PRO A 168 -18.94 -7.09 -13.47
N PRO A 169 -19.28 -8.16 -14.21
CA PRO A 169 -18.29 -9.06 -14.76
C PRO A 169 -17.30 -8.30 -15.67
N PRO A 170 -16.03 -8.73 -15.73
CA PRO A 170 -15.03 -8.14 -16.62
C PRO A 170 -15.57 -7.97 -18.04
N LEU A 171 -15.25 -6.85 -18.67
CA LEU A 171 -15.69 -6.53 -20.02
C LEU A 171 -14.62 -6.98 -21.02
N THR A 172 -14.94 -7.95 -21.88
CA THR A 172 -14.08 -8.33 -23.00
C THR A 172 -14.59 -7.74 -24.30
N VAL A 173 -13.75 -6.97 -24.99
CA VAL A 173 -14.07 -6.37 -26.28
C VAL A 173 -13.04 -6.74 -27.33
N THR A 174 -13.47 -6.73 -28.59
CA THR A 174 -12.58 -6.72 -29.76
C THR A 174 -12.42 -5.28 -30.22
N ALA A 175 -11.20 -4.75 -30.16
CA ALA A 175 -10.86 -3.45 -30.73
C ALA A 175 -10.34 -3.65 -32.16
N LYS A 176 -11.04 -3.06 -33.14
CA LYS A 176 -10.61 -3.03 -34.55
C LYS A 176 -10.01 -1.66 -34.86
N SER A 177 -8.79 -1.62 -35.37
CA SER A 177 -8.11 -0.37 -35.77
C SER A 177 -7.12 -0.63 -36.89
N GLU A 178 -6.90 0.36 -37.76
CA GLU A 178 -5.81 0.31 -38.74
C GLU A 178 -4.43 0.28 -38.07
N ASN A 179 -4.30 0.90 -36.88
CA ASN A 179 -3.10 0.87 -36.06
C ASN A 179 -3.33 0.06 -34.78
N VAL A 180 -3.66 -1.22 -34.93
CA VAL A 180 -3.97 -2.12 -33.79
C VAL A 180 -2.82 -2.22 -32.78
N ASN A 181 -1.56 -2.09 -33.22
CA ASN A 181 -0.39 -2.13 -32.35
C ASN A 181 -0.35 -0.95 -31.39
N ALA A 182 -0.78 0.24 -31.83
CA ALA A 182 -0.91 1.40 -30.95
C ALA A 182 -1.99 1.16 -29.87
N VAL A 183 -3.11 0.55 -30.24
CA VAL A 183 -4.18 0.20 -29.29
C VAL A 183 -3.69 -0.80 -28.24
N ALA A 184 -3.01 -1.87 -28.66
CA ALA A 184 -2.46 -2.87 -27.74
C ALA A 184 -1.37 -2.27 -26.83
N SER A 185 -0.52 -1.39 -27.37
CA SER A 185 0.51 -0.69 -26.59
C SER A 185 -0.08 0.27 -25.57
N ALA A 186 -1.13 1.01 -25.94
CA ALA A 186 -1.85 1.88 -25.02
C ALA A 186 -2.50 1.07 -23.88
N PHE A 187 -3.04 -0.11 -24.19
CA PHE A 187 -3.62 -1.01 -23.18
C PHE A 187 -2.55 -1.53 -22.22
N LYS A 188 -1.38 -1.92 -22.74
CA LYS A 188 -0.23 -2.32 -21.92
C LYS A 188 0.23 -1.19 -20.99
N GLU A 189 0.30 0.05 -21.47
CA GLU A 189 0.66 1.19 -20.64
C GLU A 189 -0.42 1.50 -19.59
N HIS A 190 -1.71 1.34 -19.93
CA HIS A 190 -2.83 1.54 -19.01
C HIS A 190 -2.78 0.58 -17.80
N PHE A 191 -2.32 -0.65 -18.00
CA PHE A 191 -2.23 -1.69 -16.95
C PHE A 191 -0.79 -2.03 -16.54
N LYS A 192 0.20 -1.19 -16.84
CA LYS A 192 1.63 -1.50 -16.66
C LYS A 192 2.03 -1.92 -15.25
N ASN A 193 1.40 -1.32 -14.23
CA ASN A 193 1.65 -1.60 -12.82
C ASN A 193 0.61 -2.56 -12.21
N ASP A 194 -0.24 -3.17 -13.04
CA ASP A 194 -1.39 -3.94 -12.62
C ASP A 194 -1.18 -5.43 -12.93
N GLU A 195 -1.34 -6.29 -11.92
CA GLU A 195 -1.24 -7.74 -12.12
C GLU A 195 -2.31 -8.29 -13.07
N TRP A 196 -3.41 -7.54 -13.28
CA TRP A 196 -4.46 -7.86 -14.24
C TRP A 196 -3.91 -8.11 -15.65
N TYR A 197 -2.91 -7.34 -16.07
CA TYR A 197 -2.31 -7.47 -17.41
C TYR A 197 -1.68 -8.85 -17.62
N LYS A 198 -1.02 -9.41 -16.60
CA LYS A 198 -0.31 -10.71 -16.70
C LYS A 198 -1.22 -11.86 -17.16
N ASN A 199 -2.51 -11.80 -16.81
CA ASN A 199 -3.50 -12.83 -17.15
C ASN A 199 -4.40 -12.43 -18.32
N HIS A 200 -4.31 -11.18 -18.81
CA HIS A 200 -5.20 -10.61 -19.81
C HIS A 200 -4.42 -9.80 -20.87
N GLU A 201 -3.29 -10.34 -21.32
CA GLU A 201 -2.50 -9.70 -22.37
C GLU A 201 -3.30 -9.57 -23.67
N PRO A 202 -3.23 -8.42 -24.36
CA PRO A 202 -3.91 -8.23 -25.64
C PRO A 202 -3.47 -9.28 -26.67
N GLN A 203 -4.44 -10.01 -27.22
CA GLN A 203 -4.19 -10.91 -28.34
C GLN A 203 -4.43 -10.15 -29.64
N ILE A 204 -3.43 -10.10 -30.52
CA ILE A 204 -3.51 -9.37 -31.81
C ILE A 204 -3.75 -10.38 -32.94
N GLU A 205 -4.80 -10.12 -33.72
CA GLU A 205 -5.19 -10.92 -34.89
C GLU A 205 -5.49 -9.97 -36.07
N GLY A 206 -4.51 -9.77 -36.95
CA GLY A 206 -4.65 -8.87 -38.10
C GLY A 206 -4.84 -7.41 -37.66
N ASN A 207 -5.97 -6.79 -37.98
CA ASN A 207 -6.33 -5.43 -37.57
C ASN A 207 -7.24 -5.38 -36.33
N LYS A 208 -7.28 -6.47 -35.56
CA LYS A 208 -8.09 -6.62 -34.36
C LYS A 208 -7.24 -7.01 -33.16
N THR A 209 -7.64 -6.55 -31.98
CA THR A 209 -7.08 -7.03 -30.72
C THR A 209 -8.16 -7.28 -29.70
N THR A 210 -8.04 -8.36 -28.92
CA THR A 210 -8.94 -8.65 -27.80
C THR A 210 -8.41 -7.97 -26.54
N LEU A 211 -9.25 -7.14 -25.90
CA LEU A 211 -8.94 -6.41 -24.68
C LEU A 211 -9.92 -6.81 -23.58
N THR A 212 -9.43 -7.11 -22.37
CA THR A 212 -10.27 -7.47 -21.22
C THR A 212 -10.08 -6.47 -20.09
N PHE A 213 -11.15 -5.76 -19.74
CA PHE A 213 -11.17 -4.72 -18.71
C PHE A 213 -11.80 -5.24 -17.41
N LYS A 214 -11.38 -4.68 -16.27
CA LYS A 214 -11.93 -5.04 -14.95
C LYS A 214 -13.38 -4.57 -14.77
N SER A 215 -13.76 -3.48 -15.44
CA SER A 215 -15.08 -2.87 -15.36
C SER A 215 -15.44 -2.14 -16.66
N ASP A 216 -16.72 -1.78 -16.80
CA ASP A 216 -17.20 -0.89 -17.88
C ASP A 216 -16.63 0.52 -17.80
N GLU A 217 -16.32 1.00 -16.59
CA GLU A 217 -15.75 2.33 -16.35
C GLU A 217 -14.30 2.39 -16.80
N ASP A 218 -13.50 1.37 -16.48
CA ASP A 218 -12.11 1.25 -16.95
C ASP A 218 -12.05 1.22 -18.48
N ALA A 219 -12.95 0.44 -19.10
CA ALA A 219 -13.03 0.34 -20.55
C ALA A 219 -13.40 1.68 -21.21
N LEU A 220 -14.35 2.42 -20.62
CA LEU A 220 -14.72 3.75 -21.09
C LEU A 220 -13.54 4.74 -20.96
N ASN A 221 -12.88 4.77 -19.82
CA ASN A 221 -11.76 5.68 -19.56
C ASN A 221 -10.59 5.41 -20.52
N PHE A 222 -10.28 4.14 -20.75
CA PHE A 222 -9.32 3.73 -21.77
C PHE A 222 -9.74 4.22 -23.17
N ALA A 223 -10.98 3.98 -23.58
CA ALA A 223 -11.49 4.37 -24.89
C ALA A 223 -11.46 5.89 -25.10
N LYS A 224 -11.84 6.67 -24.09
CA LYS A 224 -11.79 8.14 -24.13
C LYS A 224 -10.36 8.64 -24.31
N LYS A 225 -9.42 8.10 -23.55
CA LYS A 225 -7.99 8.46 -23.66
C LYS A 225 -7.49 8.18 -25.08
N LEU A 226 -7.75 6.96 -25.58
CA LEU A 226 -7.33 6.56 -26.91
C LEU A 226 -7.95 7.42 -28.01
N ALA A 227 -9.23 7.81 -27.87
CA ALA A 227 -9.90 8.71 -28.80
C ALA A 227 -9.25 10.10 -28.78
N SER A 228 -8.96 10.65 -27.59
CA SER A 228 -8.32 11.97 -27.44
C SER A 228 -6.90 12.04 -28.03
N GLU A 229 -6.23 10.90 -28.17
CA GLU A 229 -4.94 10.75 -28.86
C GLU A 229 -5.11 10.65 -30.40
N ASN A 230 -6.29 10.99 -30.92
CA ASN A 230 -6.68 10.92 -32.33
C ASN A 230 -6.49 9.53 -32.97
N GLN A 231 -6.62 8.46 -32.18
CA GLN A 231 -6.62 7.10 -32.70
C GLN A 231 -8.04 6.72 -33.15
N ASN A 232 -8.16 6.25 -34.40
CA ASN A 232 -9.41 5.71 -34.93
C ASN A 232 -9.52 4.22 -34.61
N PHE A 233 -10.61 3.82 -33.96
CA PHE A 233 -10.86 2.44 -33.58
C PHE A 233 -12.36 2.17 -33.42
N ILE A 234 -12.73 0.90 -33.43
CA ILE A 234 -14.09 0.41 -33.16
C ILE A 234 -13.98 -0.63 -32.04
N LEU A 235 -14.72 -0.42 -30.94
CA LEU A 235 -14.87 -1.40 -29.86
C LEU A 235 -16.13 -2.22 -30.08
N ILE A 236 -15.95 -3.54 -30.09
CA ILE A 236 -16.99 -4.51 -30.38
C ILE A 236 -17.12 -5.42 -29.17
N ASP A 237 -18.33 -5.59 -28.67
CA ASP A 237 -18.60 -6.56 -27.61
C ASP A 237 -18.31 -7.99 -28.09
N LYS A 238 -17.50 -8.75 -27.35
CA LYS A 238 -17.06 -10.09 -27.79
C LYS A 238 -18.21 -11.10 -27.79
N GLU A 239 -19.18 -10.97 -26.89
CA GLU A 239 -20.29 -11.93 -26.76
C GLU A 239 -21.36 -11.71 -27.84
N THR A 240 -21.70 -10.46 -28.09
CA THR A 240 -22.84 -10.09 -28.96
C THR A 240 -22.43 -9.63 -30.35
N ASN A 241 -21.13 -9.41 -30.60
CA ASN A 241 -20.58 -8.85 -31.84
C ASN A 241 -21.19 -7.49 -32.22
N LYS A 242 -21.66 -6.74 -31.21
CA LYS A 242 -22.26 -5.40 -31.36
C LYS A 242 -21.21 -4.32 -31.19
N VAL A 243 -21.31 -3.25 -31.97
CA VAL A 243 -20.41 -2.08 -31.84
C VAL A 243 -20.82 -1.28 -30.61
N LEU A 244 -20.00 -1.33 -29.56
CA LEU A 244 -20.24 -0.63 -28.29
C LEU A 244 -19.88 0.85 -28.38
N ALA A 245 -18.76 1.15 -29.06
CA ALA A 245 -18.28 2.50 -29.30
C ALA A 245 -17.31 2.54 -30.49
N TYR A 246 -17.13 3.71 -31.07
CA TYR A 246 -16.09 3.97 -32.06
C TYR A 246 -15.50 5.36 -31.89
N SER A 247 -14.23 5.53 -32.26
CA SER A 247 -13.54 6.81 -32.24
C SER A 247 -13.52 7.42 -33.64
N LYS A 248 -13.87 8.70 -33.73
CA LYS A 248 -13.79 9.52 -34.94
C LYS A 248 -13.48 10.97 -34.54
N ASP A 249 -12.56 11.61 -35.24
CA ASP A 249 -12.20 13.03 -35.06
C ASP A 249 -11.87 13.39 -33.60
N GLY A 250 -11.12 12.53 -32.91
CA GLY A 250 -10.68 12.75 -31.54
C GLY A 250 -11.75 12.47 -30.46
N LYS A 251 -12.93 12.00 -30.86
CA LYS A 251 -14.11 11.83 -30.01
C LYS A 251 -14.64 10.40 -30.03
N LEU A 252 -15.23 9.98 -28.92
CA LEU A 252 -15.83 8.66 -28.75
C LEU A 252 -17.35 8.73 -28.99
N PHE A 253 -17.89 7.85 -29.80
CA PHE A 253 -19.30 7.80 -30.16
C PHE A 253 -19.92 6.42 -29.95
N ARG A 254 -21.22 6.40 -29.70
CA ARG A 254 -22.08 5.21 -29.78
C ARG A 254 -23.29 5.56 -30.65
N GLY A 255 -23.37 4.95 -31.85
CA GLY A 255 -24.33 5.40 -32.86
C GLY A 255 -24.07 6.87 -33.24
N ASP A 256 -25.10 7.71 -33.16
CA ASP A 256 -25.04 9.15 -33.46
C ASP A 256 -24.72 10.03 -32.25
N LYS A 257 -24.53 9.44 -31.06
CA LYS A 257 -24.30 10.17 -29.80
C LYS A 257 -22.84 10.10 -29.38
N GLU A 258 -22.28 11.26 -29.03
CA GLU A 258 -20.97 11.34 -28.36
C GLU A 258 -21.08 10.73 -26.96
N LEU A 259 -20.13 9.87 -26.59
CA LEU A 259 -20.11 9.12 -25.34
C LEU A 259 -19.17 9.79 -24.34
N THR A 260 -19.70 10.77 -23.61
CA THR A 260 -18.95 11.56 -22.61
C THR A 260 -19.00 10.98 -21.21
N ASP A 261 -19.98 10.15 -20.88
CA ASP A 261 -20.26 9.61 -19.55
C ASP A 261 -21.09 8.31 -19.62
N GLY A 262 -21.22 7.62 -18.48
CA GLY A 262 -21.94 6.34 -18.36
C GLY A 262 -21.13 5.10 -18.78
N PRO A 263 -21.68 3.88 -18.60
CA PRO A 263 -20.94 2.64 -18.85
C PRO A 263 -20.68 2.40 -20.35
N LEU A 264 -19.55 1.74 -20.67
CA LEU A 264 -19.21 1.37 -22.05
C LEU A 264 -20.18 0.32 -22.61
N ARG A 265 -20.66 -0.65 -21.81
CA ARG A 265 -21.82 -1.46 -22.17
C ARG A 265 -23.12 -0.76 -21.75
N PRO A 266 -24.04 -0.48 -22.68
CA PRO A 266 -25.37 0.00 -22.33
C PRO A 266 -26.24 -1.11 -21.72
N SER A 267 -27.49 -0.79 -21.37
CA SER A 267 -28.44 -1.79 -20.87
C SER A 267 -28.68 -2.91 -21.90
N LYS A 268 -29.14 -4.09 -21.45
CA LYS A 268 -29.39 -5.25 -22.34
C LYS A 268 -30.32 -4.90 -23.52
N GLU A 269 -31.38 -4.16 -23.23
CA GLU A 269 -32.38 -3.71 -24.22
C GLU A 269 -31.79 -2.74 -25.27
N GLU A 270 -30.77 -1.96 -24.89
CA GLU A 270 -30.07 -1.05 -25.78
C GLU A 270 -28.99 -1.77 -26.60
N ILE A 271 -28.29 -2.75 -26.01
CA ILE A 271 -27.28 -3.56 -26.71
C ILE A 271 -27.90 -4.27 -27.92
N GLU A 272 -29.12 -4.81 -27.80
CA GLU A 272 -29.81 -5.47 -28.91
C GLU A 272 -30.02 -4.55 -30.12
N LYS A 273 -30.25 -3.24 -29.86
CA LYS A 273 -30.47 -2.20 -30.87
C LYS A 273 -29.18 -1.71 -31.53
N LEU A 274 -28.01 -2.02 -30.98
CA LEU A 274 -26.74 -1.61 -31.57
C LEU A 274 -26.48 -2.34 -32.90
N PRO A 275 -25.76 -1.72 -33.84
CA PRO A 275 -25.37 -2.39 -35.07
C PRO A 275 -24.31 -3.45 -34.79
N THR A 276 -24.33 -4.54 -35.56
CA THR A 276 -23.17 -5.42 -35.67
C THR A 276 -22.06 -4.74 -36.49
N LEU A 277 -20.83 -5.23 -36.39
CA LEU A 277 -19.71 -4.68 -37.16
C LEU A 277 -20.01 -4.58 -38.67
N ASP A 278 -20.56 -5.63 -39.26
CA ASP A 278 -20.85 -5.67 -40.70
C ASP A 278 -21.88 -4.62 -41.13
N THR A 279 -22.93 -4.43 -40.32
CA THR A 279 -23.97 -3.43 -40.57
C THR A 279 -23.41 -2.02 -40.40
N PHE A 280 -22.60 -1.79 -39.37
CA PHE A 280 -21.96 -0.51 -39.11
C PHE A 280 -21.03 -0.08 -40.25
N GLN A 281 -20.25 -1.00 -40.81
CA GLN A 281 -19.35 -0.69 -41.93
C GLN A 281 -20.11 -0.42 -43.22
N LYS A 282 -21.21 -1.14 -43.50
CA LYS A 282 -22.06 -0.89 -44.68
C LYS A 282 -22.76 0.47 -44.65
N SER A 283 -23.12 0.98 -43.48
CA SER A 283 -23.72 2.32 -43.34
C SER A 283 -22.74 3.48 -43.57
N GLN A 284 -21.43 3.22 -43.63
CA GLN A 284 -20.40 4.25 -43.84
C GLN A 284 -19.90 4.34 -45.28
N THR A 285 -20.27 3.41 -46.16
CA THR A 285 -19.91 3.44 -47.58
C THR A 285 -21.01 4.16 -48.39
N PRO A 286 -20.71 5.26 -49.12
CA PRO A 286 -21.70 5.85 -50.03
C PRO A 286 -22.05 4.86 -51.15
N PRO A 287 -23.29 4.88 -51.69
CA PRO A 287 -23.69 4.01 -52.79
C PRO A 287 -22.83 4.27 -54.05
N PRO A 288 -22.49 3.23 -54.83
CA PRO A 288 -21.73 3.42 -56.07
C PRO A 288 -22.57 4.22 -57.06
N THR A 289 -22.06 5.38 -57.48
CA THR A 289 -22.67 6.21 -58.50
C THR A 289 -22.28 5.67 -59.87
N SER A 290 -23.25 5.16 -60.62
CA SER A 290 -23.11 4.84 -62.05
C SER A 290 -23.34 6.09 -62.90
N THR A 291 -22.36 6.50 -63.71
CA THR A 291 -22.47 6.69 -65.19
C THR A 291 -21.17 7.21 -65.79
N GLU A 292 -20.84 6.67 -66.97
CA GLU A 292 -19.86 7.14 -67.95
C GLU A 292 -20.09 8.61 -68.36
N ASP A 293 -19.04 9.42 -68.47
CA ASP A 293 -18.45 9.88 -69.73
C ASP A 293 -17.25 10.81 -69.45
N SER A 294 -16.15 10.58 -70.16
CA SER A 294 -14.91 11.39 -70.15
C SER A 294 -15.07 12.63 -71.08
N PRO A 295 -14.23 13.71 -71.04
CA PRO A 295 -12.77 13.58 -70.95
C PRO A 295 -11.92 14.70 -70.29
N LEU A 296 -10.75 14.23 -69.79
CA LEU A 296 -9.36 14.73 -69.89
C LEU A 296 -8.89 16.15 -69.48
N LEU A 297 -7.64 16.14 -68.97
CA LEU A 297 -6.61 17.21 -68.88
C LEU A 297 -6.78 18.19 -67.70
N THR A 298 -5.84 18.45 -66.79
CA THR A 298 -4.36 18.35 -66.75
C THR A 298 -3.86 18.30 -65.28
N SER A 299 -2.80 17.56 -64.99
CA SER A 299 -1.78 17.94 -63.98
C SER A 299 -0.61 18.56 -64.76
N PRO A 300 0.19 19.52 -64.23
CA PRO A 300 1.14 19.30 -63.12
C PRO A 300 1.24 20.55 -62.19
N HIS A 301 2.03 20.70 -61.12
CA HIS A 301 3.31 20.18 -60.64
C HIS A 301 3.45 20.59 -59.15
N SER A 302 4.08 19.77 -58.28
CA SER A 302 5.40 20.02 -57.65
C SER A 302 5.51 21.38 -56.91
N SER A 303 5.81 21.46 -55.61
CA SER A 303 7.11 21.08 -55.04
C SER A 303 7.09 21.01 -53.50
N ASN A 304 7.66 19.96 -52.92
CA ASN A 304 8.42 20.02 -51.66
C ASN A 304 9.91 20.20 -52.05
N PRO A 305 10.78 20.86 -51.26
CA PRO A 305 11.37 20.21 -50.07
C PRO A 305 11.92 21.15 -48.96
N GLY A 306 12.38 20.56 -47.84
CA GLY A 306 13.30 21.17 -46.85
C GLY A 306 12.91 20.83 -45.40
N GLU A 307 13.27 19.66 -44.86
CA GLU A 307 14.55 19.30 -44.18
C GLU A 307 14.97 20.14 -42.96
N ASN A 308 14.92 19.44 -41.81
CA ASN A 308 15.90 19.36 -40.70
C ASN A 308 16.20 20.56 -39.76
N ILE A 309 15.62 20.43 -38.55
CA ILE A 309 16.13 20.56 -37.14
C ILE A 309 17.59 21.02 -36.93
N PRO A 310 17.89 21.69 -35.79
CA PRO A 310 18.73 21.02 -34.78
C PRO A 310 18.28 21.14 -33.30
N GLU A 311 18.84 20.21 -32.53
CA GLU A 311 18.57 19.77 -31.15
C GLU A 311 19.02 20.71 -29.99
N ILE A 312 18.58 20.26 -28.81
CA ILE A 312 18.76 20.67 -27.40
C ILE A 312 20.23 20.65 -26.92
N PRO A 313 20.56 21.34 -25.81
CA PRO A 313 21.46 20.76 -24.79
C PRO A 313 20.83 20.59 -23.39
N THR A 314 20.98 19.38 -22.86
CA THR A 314 20.65 18.89 -21.51
C THR A 314 21.82 19.12 -20.53
N LEU A 315 21.55 18.92 -19.23
CA LEU A 315 22.42 18.59 -18.07
C LEU A 315 22.52 19.73 -17.02
N LYS A 316 22.44 19.50 -15.69
CA LYS A 316 22.64 18.30 -14.87
C LYS A 316 22.07 18.57 -13.46
N GLN A 317 21.28 17.66 -12.88
CA GLN A 317 21.14 17.54 -11.43
C GLN A 317 22.16 16.52 -10.91
N PRO A 318 22.77 16.71 -9.72
CA PRO A 318 23.63 15.70 -9.12
C PRO A 318 22.80 14.53 -8.56
N ILE A 319 23.29 13.33 -8.88
CA ILE A 319 22.98 12.07 -8.22
C ILE A 319 23.80 12.03 -6.93
N GLU A 320 23.17 11.73 -5.80
CA GLU A 320 23.80 11.01 -4.69
C GLU A 320 22.87 9.88 -4.26
N GLU A 321 23.09 8.71 -4.84
CA GLU A 321 22.88 7.45 -4.14
C GLU A 321 24.09 7.24 -3.23
N SER A 322 23.86 7.00 -1.93
CA SER A 322 24.85 6.37 -1.08
C SER A 322 24.24 5.10 -0.50
N SER A 323 24.63 4.01 -1.14
CA SER A 323 24.53 2.63 -0.69
C SER A 323 25.18 2.43 0.69
N SER A 324 24.41 2.03 1.68
CA SER A 324 24.92 1.41 2.91
C SER A 324 24.73 -0.11 2.85
N GLU A 325 25.32 -0.71 1.83
CA GLU A 325 25.39 -2.17 1.66
C GLU A 325 26.77 -2.58 1.10
N GLU A 326 27.84 -1.98 1.64
CA GLU A 326 29.21 -2.45 1.39
C GLU A 326 30.14 -2.10 2.57
N LEU A 327 29.73 -2.50 3.79
CA LEU A 327 30.56 -2.37 4.99
C LEU A 327 30.47 -3.60 5.91
N GLU A 328 30.43 -4.81 5.35
CA GLU A 328 30.58 -6.06 6.13
C GLU A 328 31.50 -7.13 5.49
N LYS A 329 32.36 -6.75 4.53
CA LYS A 329 33.37 -7.66 3.95
C LYS A 329 34.85 -7.28 4.18
N GLN A 330 35.14 -6.45 5.19
CA GLN A 330 36.53 -6.14 5.61
C GLN A 330 36.75 -6.14 7.13
N LYS A 331 36.12 -7.07 7.86
CA LYS A 331 36.54 -7.42 9.25
C LYS A 331 36.89 -8.89 9.44
N GLY A 332 37.31 -9.56 8.36
CA GLY A 332 38.09 -10.79 8.42
C GLY A 332 39.44 -10.53 7.78
N LEU A 333 40.53 -10.86 8.50
CA LEU A 333 41.95 -10.60 8.23
C LEU A 333 42.47 -9.23 8.72
N THR A 334 42.93 -9.18 9.98
CA THR A 334 44.36 -9.23 10.33
C THR A 334 44.54 -9.22 11.86
N SER A 335 45.39 -10.15 12.33
CA SER A 335 46.01 -10.29 13.66
C SER A 335 45.18 -10.84 14.81
#